data_AF-A0A926H0B7-F1
#
_entry.id   AF-A0A926H0B7-F1
#
_cell.length_a   1.000
_cell.length_b   1.000
_cell.length_c   1.000
_cell.angle_alpha   90.00
_cell.angle_beta   90.00
_cell.angle_gamma   90.00
#
_symmetry.space_group_name_H-M   'P 1'
#
loop_
_entity.id
_entity.type
_entity.pdbx_description
1 polymer ?
#
loop_
_entity_poly.entity_id
_entity_poly.type
_entity_poly.pdbx_seq_one_letter_code
_entity_poly.pdbx_strand_id
1 'polypeptide(L)'
;MSLFDLQEWLGHRLLSSTQHYAKLSPTKVAKAYEKAGYFERNVCMIEVLIDQQAIKDGTAITGEPWKYYDLGHGYCTYDFFDQCAHRMACAKCSFYRPKASGDGQLIEGKRNLQRMLQEIPLLEDERAAVEDGIEAMDKLLSRLADVPAPGNQTPTPLPHSSRG
;
A
#
# COMPACT_ATOMS: atom_id res chain seq x y z
N MET A 1 -13.89 -38.17 -8.69
CA MET A 1 -12.69 -39.02 -8.56
C MET A 1 -12.80 -39.77 -7.25
N SER A 2 -12.70 -41.10 -7.26
CA SER A 2 -12.81 -41.94 -6.08
C SER A 2 -11.51 -41.93 -5.25
N LEU A 3 -11.58 -42.37 -3.98
CA LEU A 3 -10.40 -42.46 -3.11
C LEU A 3 -9.38 -43.52 -3.59
N PHE A 4 -9.86 -44.54 -4.31
CA PHE A 4 -9.02 -45.56 -4.94
C PHE A 4 -8.30 -45.01 -6.18
N ASP A 5 -9.00 -44.26 -7.03
CA ASP A 5 -8.40 -43.60 -8.20
C ASP A 5 -7.26 -42.65 -7.77
N LEU A 6 -7.48 -41.93 -6.65
CA LEU A 6 -6.51 -41.02 -6.07
C LEU A 6 -5.31 -41.77 -5.45
N GLN A 7 -5.54 -42.96 -4.89
CA GLN A 7 -4.48 -43.80 -4.33
C GLN A 7 -3.54 -44.31 -5.43
N GLU A 8 -4.11 -44.78 -6.54
CA GLU A 8 -3.35 -45.27 -7.68
C GLU A 8 -2.56 -44.14 -8.35
N TRP A 9 -3.18 -42.97 -8.52
CA TRP A 9 -2.54 -41.79 -9.10
C TRP A 9 -1.36 -41.27 -8.25
N LEU A 10 -1.49 -41.28 -6.91
CA LEU A 10 -0.41 -40.88 -5.99
C LEU A 10 0.61 -42.00 -5.73
N GLY A 11 0.38 -43.23 -6.20
CA GLY A 11 1.26 -44.37 -5.95
C GLY A 11 1.30 -44.84 -4.49
N HIS A 12 0.26 -44.55 -3.70
CA HIS A 12 0.22 -44.95 -2.29
C HIS A 12 -0.11 -46.44 -2.14
N ARG A 13 0.72 -47.17 -1.37
CA ARG A 13 0.49 -48.59 -1.10
C ARG A 13 -0.68 -48.86 -0.14
N LEU A 14 -0.99 -47.92 0.75
CA LEU A 14 -2.06 -48.02 1.75
C LEU A 14 -3.09 -46.91 1.56
N LEU A 15 -4.36 -47.27 1.60
CA LEU A 15 -5.48 -46.35 1.41
C LEU A 15 -5.56 -45.30 2.55
N SER A 16 -5.09 -45.65 3.75
CA SER A 16 -4.97 -44.74 4.90
C SER A 16 -4.03 -43.56 4.64
N SER A 17 -2.96 -43.75 3.85
CA SER A 17 -2.05 -42.68 3.45
C SER A 17 -2.76 -41.66 2.55
N THR A 18 -3.55 -42.14 1.59
CA THR A 18 -4.36 -41.29 0.69
C THR A 18 -5.45 -40.54 1.45
N GLN A 19 -6.07 -41.17 2.45
CA GLN A 19 -7.05 -40.49 3.31
C GLN A 19 -6.46 -39.28 4.04
N HIS A 20 -5.16 -39.25 4.35
CA HIS A 20 -4.57 -38.12 5.05
C HIS A 20 -4.58 -36.85 4.20
N TYR A 21 -4.37 -36.99 2.88
CA TYR A 21 -4.45 -35.91 1.91
C TYR A 21 -5.90 -35.56 1.56
N ALA A 22 -6.79 -36.56 1.42
CA ALA A 22 -8.20 -36.31 1.16
C ALA A 22 -8.93 -35.66 2.35
N LYS A 23 -8.42 -35.82 3.58
CA LYS A 23 -8.92 -35.17 4.81
C LYS A 23 -8.40 -33.75 5.00
N LEU A 24 -7.55 -33.23 4.12
CA LEU A 24 -7.17 -31.82 4.14
C LEU A 24 -8.40 -30.99 3.77
N SER A 25 -9.12 -30.52 4.78
CA SER A 25 -10.20 -29.58 4.55
C SER A 25 -9.60 -28.29 3.97
N PRO A 26 -10.29 -27.64 3.01
CA PRO A 26 -9.88 -26.33 2.51
C PRO A 26 -9.61 -25.32 3.65
N THR A 27 -10.36 -25.43 4.74
CA THR A 27 -10.18 -24.62 5.97
C THR A 27 -8.87 -24.89 6.70
N LYS A 28 -8.38 -26.15 6.75
CA LYS A 28 -7.11 -26.50 7.38
C LYS A 28 -5.93 -26.02 6.54
N VAL A 29 -6.06 -26.10 5.22
CA VAL A 29 -5.09 -25.54 4.27
C VAL A 29 -5.04 -24.02 4.42
N ALA A 30 -6.18 -23.33 4.36
CA ALA A 30 -6.25 -21.87 4.54
C ALA A 30 -5.60 -21.40 5.85
N LYS A 31 -5.90 -22.06 6.98
CA LYS A 31 -5.27 -21.76 8.29
C LYS A 31 -3.76 -22.00 8.30
N ALA A 32 -3.26 -23.00 7.57
CA ALA A 32 -1.83 -23.25 7.49
C ALA A 32 -1.11 -22.15 6.68
N TYR A 33 -1.72 -21.65 5.60
CA TYR A 33 -1.22 -20.53 4.82
C TYR A 33 -1.22 -19.21 5.62
N GLU A 34 -2.32 -18.93 6.33
CA GLU A 34 -2.44 -17.79 7.25
C GLU A 34 -1.38 -17.87 8.35
N LYS A 35 -1.27 -19.00 9.06
CA LYS A 35 -0.29 -19.19 10.14
C LYS A 35 1.17 -19.12 9.67
N ALA A 36 1.44 -19.51 8.43
CA ALA A 36 2.79 -19.42 7.85
C ALA A 36 3.15 -17.97 7.43
N GLY A 37 2.23 -17.02 7.57
CA GLY A 37 2.34 -15.67 7.00
C GLY A 37 2.60 -15.70 5.50
N TYR A 38 2.11 -16.76 4.82
CA TYR A 38 2.47 -17.02 3.43
C TYR A 38 1.94 -15.94 2.50
N PHE A 39 0.77 -15.37 2.81
CA PHE A 39 0.21 -14.25 2.06
C PHE A 39 0.98 -12.95 2.31
N GLU A 40 1.36 -12.63 3.55
CA GLU A 40 2.17 -11.42 3.81
C GLU A 40 3.57 -11.52 3.20
N ARG A 41 4.12 -12.74 3.07
CA ARG A 41 5.48 -12.96 2.53
C ARG A 41 5.55 -13.08 1.00
N ASN A 42 4.53 -13.65 0.38
CA ASN A 42 4.57 -14.01 -1.05
C ASN A 42 3.63 -13.19 -1.94
N VAL A 43 2.82 -12.30 -1.37
CA VAL A 43 2.09 -11.34 -2.18
C VAL A 43 2.89 -10.04 -2.17
N CYS A 44 3.28 -9.56 -3.35
CA CYS A 44 3.77 -8.19 -3.55
C CYS A 44 2.61 -7.19 -3.35
N MET A 45 1.95 -7.25 -2.20
CA MET A 45 0.89 -6.31 -1.80
C MET A 45 1.55 -4.95 -1.70
N ILE A 46 1.18 -4.05 -2.60
CA ILE A 46 1.48 -2.66 -2.39
C ILE A 46 0.42 -2.10 -1.46
N GLU A 47 0.86 -1.48 -0.37
CA GLU A 47 -0.04 -0.84 0.56
C GLU A 47 -0.49 0.49 -0.05
N VAL A 48 -1.79 0.77 0.03
CA VAL A 48 -2.38 1.98 -0.54
C VAL A 48 -3.11 2.72 0.55
N LEU A 49 -2.69 3.97 0.77
CA LEU A 49 -3.46 4.93 1.53
C LEU A 49 -4.46 5.62 0.60
N ILE A 50 -5.74 5.59 0.99
CA ILE A 50 -6.82 6.30 0.30
C ILE A 50 -7.26 7.45 1.20
N ASP A 51 -7.08 8.67 0.72
CA ASP A 51 -7.57 9.86 1.41
C ASP A 51 -9.07 10.02 1.17
N GLN A 52 -9.87 9.48 2.09
CA GLN A 52 -11.33 9.54 1.99
C GLN A 52 -11.89 10.96 2.11
N GLN A 53 -11.20 11.87 2.81
CA GLN A 53 -11.68 13.25 2.96
C GLN A 53 -11.52 13.99 1.64
N ALA A 54 -10.37 13.84 0.96
CA ALA A 54 -10.16 14.40 -0.38
C ALA A 54 -11.21 13.93 -1.40
N ILE A 55 -11.72 12.69 -1.26
CA ILE A 55 -12.81 12.19 -2.09
C ILE A 55 -14.15 12.85 -1.71
N LYS A 56 -14.46 12.93 -0.42
CA LYS A 56 -15.73 13.50 0.09
C LYS A 56 -15.87 14.99 -0.20
N ASP A 57 -14.78 15.73 -0.04
CA ASP A 57 -14.72 17.17 -0.24
C ASP A 57 -14.61 17.55 -1.73
N GLY A 58 -14.44 16.55 -2.61
CA GLY A 58 -14.36 16.72 -4.05
C GLY A 58 -13.02 17.26 -4.55
N THR A 59 -12.01 17.39 -3.69
CA THR A 59 -10.67 17.85 -4.09
C THR A 59 -9.92 16.84 -4.97
N ALA A 60 -10.32 15.58 -4.92
CA ALA A 60 -9.90 14.57 -5.90
C ALA A 60 -10.28 14.96 -7.35
N ILE A 61 -11.37 15.72 -7.54
CA ILE A 61 -11.82 16.19 -8.87
C ILE A 61 -11.00 17.41 -9.32
N THR A 62 -10.48 18.20 -8.38
CA THR A 62 -9.64 19.37 -8.68
C THR A 62 -8.19 19.00 -9.01
N GLY A 63 -7.88 17.70 -9.06
CA GLY A 63 -6.57 17.18 -9.49
C GLY A 63 -5.58 16.96 -8.35
N GLU A 64 -6.02 17.08 -7.10
CA GLU A 64 -5.18 16.75 -5.95
C GLU A 64 -5.04 15.23 -5.77
N PRO A 65 -3.85 14.74 -5.39
CA PRO A 65 -3.64 13.32 -5.17
C PRO A 65 -4.41 12.83 -3.95
N TRP A 66 -5.22 11.79 -4.13
CA TRP A 66 -6.04 11.16 -3.09
C TRP A 66 -5.69 9.67 -2.88
N LYS A 67 -4.89 9.09 -3.77
CA LYS A 67 -4.33 7.74 -3.67
C LYS A 67 -2.82 7.82 -3.51
N TYR A 68 -2.30 7.12 -2.50
CA TYR A 68 -0.88 7.07 -2.22
C TYR A 68 -0.43 5.61 -2.09
N TYR A 69 0.31 5.13 -3.08
CA TYR A 69 0.90 3.80 -3.10
C TYR A 69 2.25 3.82 -2.38
N ASP A 70 2.42 3.05 -1.32
CA ASP A 70 3.65 3.02 -0.52
C ASP A 70 4.73 2.18 -1.21
N LEU A 71 5.85 2.82 -1.55
CA LEU A 71 7.02 2.21 -2.17
C LEU A 71 8.12 1.88 -1.15
N GLY A 72 7.86 2.07 0.14
CA GLY A 72 8.83 2.00 1.23
C GLY A 72 9.62 3.30 1.41
N HIS A 73 10.22 3.83 0.34
CA HIS A 73 11.05 5.04 0.36
C HIS A 73 10.28 6.34 0.03
N GLY A 74 9.03 6.21 -0.40
CA GLY A 74 8.20 7.31 -0.86
C GLY A 74 6.82 6.80 -1.27
N TYR A 75 5.99 7.71 -1.75
CA TYR A 75 4.67 7.43 -2.27
C TYR A 75 4.60 7.67 -3.78
N CYS A 76 3.84 6.83 -4.47
CA CYS A 76 3.39 7.12 -5.83
C CYS A 76 1.94 7.62 -5.79
N THR A 77 1.66 8.73 -6.46
CA THR A 77 0.31 9.32 -6.54
C THR A 77 -0.38 9.05 -7.88
N TYR A 78 0.15 8.14 -8.69
CA TYR A 78 -0.45 7.80 -9.98
C TYR A 78 -1.56 6.77 -9.80
N ASP A 79 -2.76 7.09 -10.26
CA ASP A 79 -3.97 6.28 -10.06
C ASP A 79 -3.90 4.86 -10.65
N PHE A 80 -3.10 4.66 -11.71
CA PHE A 80 -2.93 3.37 -12.39
C PHE A 80 -1.54 2.78 -12.14
N PHE A 81 -1.12 2.77 -10.87
CA PHE A 81 0.19 2.25 -10.46
C PHE A 81 0.47 0.82 -10.96
N ASP A 82 -0.54 -0.04 -10.92
CA ASP A 82 -0.47 -1.43 -11.37
C ASP A 82 -0.07 -1.56 -12.85
N GLN A 83 -0.50 -0.62 -13.68
CA GLN A 83 -0.22 -0.56 -15.12
C GLN A 83 1.02 0.30 -15.46
N CYS A 84 1.61 0.98 -14.48
CA CYS A 84 2.73 1.88 -14.71
C CYS A 84 4.00 1.13 -15.13
N ALA A 85 4.52 1.45 -16.33
CA ALA A 85 5.77 0.88 -16.85
C ALA A 85 7.00 1.21 -15.96
N HIS A 86 6.93 2.31 -15.19
CA HIS A 86 8.01 2.77 -14.33
C HIS A 86 7.83 2.38 -12.86
N ARG A 87 6.90 1.47 -12.51
CA ARG A 87 6.59 1.13 -11.11
C ARG A 87 7.79 0.64 -10.29
N MET A 88 8.80 0.07 -10.95
CA MET A 88 10.06 -0.36 -10.31
C MET A 88 11.14 0.73 -10.24
N ALA A 89 10.93 1.88 -10.89
CA ALA A 89 11.85 3.01 -10.95
C ALA A 89 11.13 4.35 -10.62
N CYS A 90 10.10 4.28 -9.78
CA CYS A 90 9.14 5.36 -9.59
C CYS A 90 9.79 6.65 -9.03
N ALA A 91 10.87 6.54 -8.26
CA ALA A 91 11.57 7.67 -7.62
C ALA A 91 12.01 8.81 -8.56
N LYS A 92 12.06 8.57 -9.88
CA LYS A 92 12.45 9.56 -10.90
C LYS A 92 11.25 10.18 -11.64
N CYS A 93 10.03 9.76 -11.31
CA CYS A 93 8.81 10.19 -11.97
C CYS A 93 8.22 11.45 -11.30
N SER A 94 7.43 12.23 -12.05
CA SER A 94 6.70 13.38 -11.52
C SER A 94 5.63 13.02 -10.48
N PHE A 95 5.14 11.78 -10.49
CA PHE A 95 4.15 11.29 -9.52
C PHE A 95 4.78 10.79 -8.20
N TYR A 96 6.10 10.86 -8.07
CA TYR A 96 6.80 10.43 -6.88
C TYR A 96 6.82 11.52 -5.81
N ARG A 97 6.45 11.12 -4.59
CA ARG A 97 6.51 11.95 -3.38
C ARG A 97 7.47 11.32 -2.37
N PRO A 98 8.61 11.94 -2.04
CA PRO A 98 9.52 11.42 -1.03
C PRO A 98 8.84 11.28 0.34
N LYS A 99 9.14 10.24 1.13
CA LYS A 99 8.68 10.19 2.54
C LYS A 99 9.39 11.19 3.43
N ALA A 100 10.63 11.53 3.08
CA ALA A 100 11.45 12.46 3.84
C ALA A 100 11.02 13.93 3.69
N SER A 101 10.13 14.26 2.76
CA SER A 101 9.56 15.61 2.68
C SER A 101 8.49 15.82 3.75
N GLY A 102 8.21 17.08 4.09
CA GLY A 102 7.25 17.41 5.14
C GLY A 102 5.84 16.86 4.86
N ASP A 103 5.38 16.93 3.60
CA ASP A 103 4.12 16.31 3.16
C ASP A 103 4.15 14.79 3.29
N GLY A 104 5.25 14.15 2.88
CA GLY A 104 5.46 12.69 2.99
C GLY A 104 5.39 12.19 4.43
N GLN A 105 6.00 12.89 5.38
CA GLN A 105 5.96 12.52 6.80
C GLN A 105 4.54 12.64 7.39
N LEU A 106 3.78 13.65 6.98
CA LEU A 106 2.40 13.82 7.44
C LEU A 106 1.47 12.76 6.85
N ILE A 107 1.66 12.39 5.57
CA ILE A 107 0.94 11.27 4.94
C ILE A 107 1.21 9.97 5.71
N GLU A 108 2.45 9.71 6.09
CA GLU A 108 2.83 8.53 6.88
C GLU A 108 2.20 8.55 8.29
N GLY A 109 2.20 9.71 8.95
CA GLY A 109 1.54 9.92 10.24
C GLY A 109 0.03 9.65 10.17
N LYS A 110 -0.67 10.25 9.19
CA LYS A 110 -2.10 10.04 8.94
C LYS A 110 -2.40 8.56 8.71
N ARG A 111 -1.60 7.88 7.90
CA ARG A 111 -1.72 6.45 7.62
C ARG A 111 -1.63 5.60 8.90
N ASN A 112 -0.66 5.90 9.77
CA ASN A 112 -0.48 5.18 11.02
C ASN A 112 -1.69 5.35 11.96
N LEU A 113 -2.24 6.56 12.08
CA LEU A 113 -3.44 6.82 12.88
C LEU A 113 -4.66 6.07 12.35
N GLN A 114 -4.87 6.07 11.04
CA GLN A 114 -5.96 5.30 10.41
C GLN A 114 -5.82 3.79 10.67
N ARG A 115 -4.58 3.27 10.65
CA ARG A 115 -4.32 1.87 11.00
C ARG A 115 -4.69 1.57 12.45
N MET A 116 -4.40 2.49 13.39
CA MET A 116 -4.81 2.33 14.80
C MET A 116 -6.33 2.20 14.94
N LEU A 117 -7.12 2.99 14.20
CA LEU A 117 -8.59 2.88 14.21
C LEU A 117 -9.11 1.52 13.72
N GLN A 118 -8.38 0.87 12.82
CA GLN A 118 -8.80 -0.37 12.16
C GLN A 118 -8.32 -1.63 12.89
N GLU A 119 -7.10 -1.61 13.41
CA GLU A 119 -6.43 -2.79 13.96
C GLU A 119 -6.50 -2.87 15.48
N ILE A 120 -6.58 -1.74 16.18
CA ILE A 120 -6.54 -1.70 17.65
C ILE A 120 -7.97 -1.52 18.17
N PRO A 121 -8.42 -2.36 19.13
CA PRO A 121 -9.67 -2.11 19.84
C PRO A 121 -9.48 -0.91 20.78
N LEU A 122 -9.86 0.27 20.31
CA LEU A 122 -9.77 1.52 21.05
C LEU A 122 -11.03 1.77 21.89
N LEU A 123 -10.84 2.27 23.11
CA LEU A 123 -11.88 2.88 23.93
C LEU A 123 -12.40 4.16 23.26
N GLU A 124 -13.56 4.66 23.68
CA GLU A 124 -14.19 5.83 23.06
C GLU A 124 -13.29 7.08 23.10
N ASP A 125 -12.69 7.36 24.26
CA ASP A 125 -11.79 8.50 24.43
C ASP A 125 -10.52 8.36 23.58
N GLU A 126 -10.01 7.14 23.43
CA GLU A 126 -8.84 6.85 22.59
C GLU A 126 -9.16 7.01 21.11
N ARG A 127 -10.37 6.57 20.69
CA ARG A 127 -10.87 6.76 19.32
C ARG A 127 -10.98 8.24 18.99
N ALA A 128 -11.62 9.02 19.86
CA ALA A 128 -11.77 10.47 19.66
C ALA A 128 -10.41 11.16 19.51
N ALA A 129 -9.43 10.81 20.35
CA ALA A 129 -8.08 11.36 20.25
C ALA A 129 -7.37 11.01 18.92
N VAL A 130 -7.60 9.80 18.40
CA VAL A 130 -7.03 9.39 17.10
C VAL A 130 -7.71 10.11 15.94
N GLU A 131 -9.04 10.29 16.00
CA GLU A 131 -9.80 11.05 15.00
C GLU A 131 -9.38 12.52 14.96
N ASP A 132 -9.23 13.17 16.12
CA ASP A 132 -8.70 14.53 16.26
C ASP A 132 -7.29 14.64 15.66
N GLY A 133 -6.45 13.63 15.90
CA GLY A 133 -5.11 13.54 15.33
C GLY A 133 -5.12 13.48 13.80
N ILE A 134 -6.05 12.72 13.21
CA ILE A 134 -6.22 12.65 11.75
C ILE A 134 -6.63 14.02 11.20
N GLU A 135 -7.59 14.69 11.83
CA GLU A 135 -8.02 16.03 11.42
C GLU A 135 -6.88 17.05 11.50
N ALA A 136 -6.04 16.95 12.53
CA ALA A 136 -4.85 17.80 12.65
C ALA A 136 -3.84 17.56 11.52
N MET A 137 -3.61 16.30 11.13
CA MET A 137 -2.73 15.98 10.00
C MET A 137 -3.29 16.54 8.68
N ASP A 138 -4.60 16.44 8.46
CA ASP A 138 -5.26 16.99 7.27
C ASP A 138 -5.12 18.51 7.18
N LYS A 139 -5.31 19.22 8.29
CA LYS A 139 -5.09 20.67 8.38
C LYS A 139 -3.64 21.07 8.11
N LEU A 140 -2.66 20.23 8.46
CA LEU A 140 -1.25 20.50 8.18
C LEU A 140 -0.91 20.23 6.71
N LEU A 141 -1.44 19.15 6.14
CA LEU A 141 -1.29 18.82 4.72
C LEU A 141 -1.87 19.92 3.84
N SER A 142 -3.07 20.42 4.15
CA SER A 142 -3.69 21.50 3.39
C SER A 142 -2.86 22.79 3.41
N ARG A 143 -2.29 23.16 4.56
CA ARG A 143 -1.40 24.33 4.67
C ARG A 143 -0.12 24.19 3.85
N LEU A 144 0.43 22.98 3.74
CA LEU A 144 1.63 22.73 2.95
C LEU A 144 1.36 22.77 1.44
N ALA A 145 0.14 22.47 1.00
CA ALA A 145 -0.25 22.62 -0.41
C ALA A 145 -0.14 24.09 -0.87
N ASP A 146 -0.40 25.04 0.02
CA ASP A 146 -0.33 26.48 -0.24
C ASP A 146 1.09 27.07 -0.16
N VAL A 147 2.08 26.30 0.31
CA VAL A 147 3.47 26.76 0.42
C VAL A 147 4.23 26.37 -0.85
N PRO A 148 4.64 27.32 -1.70
CA PRO A 148 5.45 27.00 -2.87
C PRO A 148 6.77 26.37 -2.44
N ALA A 149 7.08 25.20 -2.99
CA ALA A 149 8.35 24.52 -2.72
C ALA A 149 9.53 25.46 -3.09
N PRO A 150 10.52 25.64 -2.19
CA PRO A 150 11.71 26.44 -2.48
C PRO A 150 12.61 25.70 -3.48
N GLY A 151 12.22 25.74 -4.76
CA GLY A 151 12.86 24.94 -5.81
C GLY A 151 12.32 25.15 -7.23
N ASN A 152 11.26 25.96 -7.44
CA ASN A 152 10.74 26.28 -8.78
C ASN A 152 11.65 27.20 -9.61
N GLN A 153 12.96 27.14 -9.40
CA GLN A 153 13.93 27.68 -10.35
C GLN A 153 14.07 26.65 -11.48
N THR A 154 13.62 27.04 -12.66
CA THR A 154 13.79 26.34 -13.94
C THR A 154 15.19 25.72 -14.01
N PRO A 155 15.35 24.44 -14.42
CA PRO A 155 16.67 23.86 -14.57
C PRO A 155 17.49 24.75 -15.49
N THR A 156 18.59 25.31 -14.97
CA THR A 156 19.54 26.07 -15.77
C THR A 156 19.96 25.20 -16.95
N PRO A 157 19.85 25.67 -18.21
CA PRO A 157 20.27 24.87 -19.35
C PRO A 157 21.75 24.51 -19.19
N LEU A 158 22.05 23.22 -19.19
CA LEU A 158 23.43 22.76 -19.26
C LEU A 158 24.04 23.26 -20.59
N PRO A 159 25.24 23.85 -20.59
CA PRO A 159 25.86 24.34 -21.81
C PRO A 159 26.09 23.16 -22.77
N HIS A 160 25.54 23.27 -23.98
CA HIS A 160 25.81 22.34 -25.07
C HIS A 160 27.30 22.33 -25.39
N SER A 161 27.99 21.25 -25.02
CA SER A 161 29.32 20.93 -25.52
C SER A 161 29.20 20.49 -26.99
N SER A 162 29.40 21.43 -27.92
CA SER A 162 29.68 21.10 -29.32
C SER A 162 31.10 20.51 -29.42
N ARG A 163 31.20 19.20 -29.64
CA ARG A 163 32.45 18.57 -30.11
C ARG A 163 32.56 18.79 -31.62
N GLY A 164 33.55 19.59 -32.01
CA GLY A 164 34.25 19.45 -33.29
C GLY A 164 35.46 18.54 -33.12
#